data_AF-A0A453KE70-F1
#
_entry.id   AF-A0A453KE70-F1
#
_cell.length_a   1.000
_cell.length_b   1.000
_cell.length_c   1.000
_cell.angle_alpha   90.00
_cell.angle_beta   90.00
_cell.angle_gamma   90.00
#
_symmetry.space_group_name_H-M   'P 1'
#
loop_
_entity.id
_entity.type
_entity.pdbx_description
1 polymer ?
#
loop_
_entity_poly.entity_id
_entity_poly.type
_entity_poly.pdbx_seq_one_letter_code
_entity_poly.pdbx_strand_id
1 'polypeptide(L)'
;MSFYSLHETLHQEIAKYQSRFFWAGEGDKQKYHMVSWPDICKPKDHGGLGILSSRRMNIALLTRWLWRIANGDGGLWLTIIRNKYLQGH
;
A
#
# COMPACT_ATOMS: atom_id res chain seq x y z
N MET A 1 4.94 7.89 -4.92
CA MET A 1 4.29 7.35 -3.70
C MET A 1 4.94 6.05 -3.17
N SER A 2 6.26 5.83 -3.37
CA SER A 2 6.89 4.53 -3.08
C SER A 2 8.08 4.60 -2.11
N PHE A 3 8.47 5.80 -1.68
CA PHE A 3 9.72 6.03 -0.94
C PHE A 3 9.50 6.36 0.55
N TYR A 4 8.25 6.59 0.96
CA TYR A 4 7.90 7.00 2.30
C TYR A 4 6.90 6.02 2.93
N SER A 5 7.11 5.71 4.20
CA SER A 5 6.07 5.09 5.03
C SER A 5 4.92 6.08 5.15
N LEU A 6 3.77 5.68 4.61
CA LEU A 6 2.55 6.46 4.76
C LEU A 6 2.05 6.30 6.21
N HIS A 7 1.44 7.36 6.74
CA HIS A 7 0.81 7.29 8.05
C HIS A 7 -0.47 6.45 8.00
N GLU A 8 -0.80 5.76 9.09
CA GLU A 8 -1.95 4.83 9.14
C GLU A 8 -3.27 5.55 8.85
N THR A 9 -3.41 6.83 9.22
CA THR A 9 -4.60 7.64 8.91
C THR A 9 -4.83 7.79 7.41
N LEU A 10 -3.77 7.91 6.61
CA LEU A 10 -3.89 8.01 5.14
C LEU A 10 -4.33 6.68 4.55
N HIS A 11 -3.87 5.56 5.10
CA HIS A 11 -4.35 4.25 4.69
C HIS A 11 -5.84 4.07 4.98
N GLN A 12 -6.31 4.56 6.13
CA GLN A 12 -7.73 4.54 6.51
C GLN A 12 -8.58 5.43 5.59
N GLU A 13 -8.14 6.65 5.29
CA GLU A 13 -8.85 7.56 4.37
C GLU A 13 -8.97 6.94 2.97
N ILE A 14 -7.88 6.38 2.43
CA ILE A 14 -7.92 5.68 1.13
C ILE A 14 -8.89 4.49 1.19
N ALA A 15 -8.82 3.68 2.25
CA ALA A 15 -9.72 2.55 2.43
C ALA A 15 -11.19 2.98 2.53
N LYS A 16 -11.47 4.13 3.14
CA LYS A 16 -12.80 4.74 3.23
C LYS A 16 -13.33 5.16 1.86
N TYR A 17 -12.50 5.79 1.02
CA TYR A 17 -12.91 6.13 -0.35
C TYR A 17 -13.15 4.88 -1.20
N GLN A 18 -12.27 3.89 -1.12
CA GLN A 18 -12.43 2.64 -1.87
C GLN A 18 -13.67 1.86 -1.42
N SER A 19 -13.93 1.78 -0.11
CA SER A 19 -15.11 1.08 0.42
C SER A 19 -16.40 1.78 0.06
N ARG A 20 -16.45 3.11 0.17
CA ARG A 20 -17.59 3.91 -0.28
C ARG A 20 -17.87 3.74 -1.76
N PHE A 21 -16.84 3.71 -2.60
CA PHE A 21 -16.99 3.47 -4.03
C PHE A 21 -17.50 2.05 -4.31
N PHE A 22 -16.95 1.04 -3.65
CA PHE A 22 -17.34 -0.35 -3.85
C PHE A 22 -18.80 -0.63 -3.43
N TRP A 23 -19.23 0.00 -2.33
CA TRP A 23 -20.59 -0.10 -1.82
C TRP A 23 -21.53 0.99 -2.32
N ALA A 24 -21.06 1.89 -3.20
CA ALA A 24 -21.93 2.81 -3.91
C ALA A 24 -22.88 1.96 -4.77
N GLY A 25 -24.16 1.96 -4.39
CA GLY A 25 -25.19 1.37 -5.23
C GLY A 25 -25.52 2.29 -6.40
N GLU A 26 -26.44 1.83 -7.23
CA GLU A 26 -26.95 2.62 -8.35
C GLU A 26 -28.09 3.53 -7.87
N GLY A 27 -27.98 4.82 -8.14
CA GLY A 27 -28.95 5.83 -7.67
C GLY A 27 -28.90 6.09 -6.16
N ASP A 28 -30.06 6.27 -5.53
CA ASP A 28 -30.19 6.60 -4.10
C ASP A 28 -30.16 5.37 -3.16
N LYS A 29 -29.92 4.18 -3.72
CA LYS A 29 -29.92 2.92 -2.96
C LYS A 29 -28.50 2.58 -2.51
N GLN A 30 -28.17 2.85 -1.26
CA GLN A 30 -26.92 2.38 -0.64
C GLN A 30 -26.94 0.84 -0.56
N LYS A 31 -25.85 0.17 -0.98
CA LYS A 31 -25.69 -1.28 -0.79
C LYS A 31 -25.30 -1.57 0.66
N TYR A 32 -25.90 -2.58 1.27
CA TYR A 32 -25.54 -3.01 2.62
C TYR A 32 -24.09 -3.48 2.68
N HIS A 33 -23.36 -3.05 3.72
CA HIS A 33 -22.03 -3.55 4.04
C HIS A 33 -22.12 -5.00 4.57
N MET A 34 -22.12 -5.98 3.67
CA MET A 34 -22.26 -7.39 4.04
C MET A 34 -20.98 -8.00 4.64
N VAL A 35 -19.81 -7.44 4.28
CA VAL A 35 -18.50 -7.98 4.67
C VAL A 35 -17.57 -6.81 5.03
N SER A 36 -16.71 -7.03 6.04
CA SER A 36 -15.73 -6.03 6.45
C SER A 36 -14.77 -5.70 5.31
N TRP A 37 -14.37 -4.43 5.19
CA TRP A 37 -13.43 -4.01 4.14
C TRP A 37 -12.08 -4.76 4.17
N PRO A 38 -11.46 -5.00 5.35
CA PRO A 38 -10.23 -5.80 5.42
C PRO A 38 -10.37 -7.23 4.89
N ASP A 39 -11.53 -7.86 5.06
CA ASP A 39 -11.78 -9.22 4.57
C ASP A 39 -11.91 -9.25 3.04
N ILE A 40 -12.54 -8.24 2.44
CA ILE A 40 -12.63 -8.07 0.99
C ILE A 40 -11.25 -7.88 0.36
N CYS A 41 -10.34 -7.20 1.05
CA CYS A 41 -8.97 -6.99 0.60
C CYS A 41 -8.07 -8.24 0.69
N LYS A 42 -8.57 -9.37 1.21
CA LYS A 42 -7.81 -10.63 1.19
C LYS A 42 -7.69 -11.16 -0.25
N PRO A 43 -6.63 -11.93 -0.57
CA PRO A 43 -6.53 -12.64 -1.84
C PRO A 43 -7.75 -13.55 -2.08
N LYS A 44 -8.05 -13.83 -3.35
CA LYS A 44 -9.16 -14.72 -3.73
C LYS A 44 -9.01 -16.12 -3.15
N ASP A 45 -7.77 -16.61 -3.07
CA ASP A 45 -7.43 -17.92 -2.47
C ASP A 45 -7.73 -17.98 -0.97
N HIS A 46 -7.86 -16.82 -0.31
CA HIS A 46 -8.23 -16.69 1.09
C HIS A 46 -9.65 -16.15 1.31
N GLY A 47 -10.51 -16.24 0.30
CA GLY A 47 -11.92 -15.87 0.39
C GLY A 47 -12.24 -14.38 0.29
N GLY A 48 -11.26 -13.54 -0.09
CA GLY A 48 -11.49 -12.13 -0.40
C GLY A 48 -11.70 -11.87 -1.89
N LEU A 49 -11.84 -10.60 -2.28
CA LEU A 49 -11.94 -10.20 -3.70
C LEU A 49 -10.58 -9.91 -4.34
N GLY A 50 -9.49 -9.87 -3.55
CA GLY A 50 -8.16 -9.51 -4.04
C GLY A 50 -7.95 -8.01 -4.24
N ILE A 51 -8.77 -7.16 -3.62
CA ILE A 51 -8.55 -5.70 -3.64
C ILE A 51 -7.28 -5.38 -2.85
N LEU A 52 -6.28 -4.77 -3.50
CA LEU A 52 -5.03 -4.40 -2.87
C LEU A 52 -5.23 -3.31 -1.81
N SER A 53 -4.88 -3.62 -0.56
CA SER A 53 -4.89 -2.61 0.50
C SER A 53 -3.70 -1.66 0.36
N SER A 54 -3.96 -0.36 0.51
CA SER A 54 -2.95 0.70 0.42
C SER A 54 -1.76 0.46 1.36
N ARG A 55 -2.04 -0.06 2.57
CA ARG A 55 -1.04 -0.44 3.57
C ARG A 55 -0.09 -1.53 3.06
N ARG A 56 -0.63 -2.64 2.55
CA ARG A 56 0.19 -3.75 2.01
C ARG A 56 1.00 -3.30 0.80
N MET A 57 0.40 -2.48 -0.06
CA MET A 57 1.09 -1.92 -1.22
C MET A 57 2.26 -1.02 -0.80
N ASN A 58 2.08 -0.16 0.20
CA ASN A 58 3.16 0.70 0.70
C ASN A 58 4.32 -0.15 1.26
N ILE A 59 4.02 -1.16 2.08
CA ILE A 59 5.04 -2.06 2.63
C ILE A 59 5.79 -2.77 1.49
N ALA A 60 5.08 -3.39 0.55
CA ALA A 60 5.71 -4.10 -0.56
C ALA A 60 6.61 -3.19 -1.42
N LEU A 61 6.16 -1.95 -1.64
CA LEU A 61 6.94 -0.93 -2.35
C LEU A 61 8.20 -0.53 -1.58
N LEU A 62 8.11 -0.32 -0.26
CA LEU A 62 9.26 -0.04 0.60
C LEU A 62 10.25 -1.20 0.62
N THR A 63 9.76 -2.44 0.77
CA THR A 63 10.59 -3.64 0.73
C THR A 63 11.31 -3.78 -0.61
N ARG A 64 10.64 -3.47 -1.73
CA ARG A 64 11.26 -3.45 -3.05
C ARG A 64 12.40 -2.44 -3.15
N TRP A 65 12.25 -1.26 -2.55
CA TRP A 65 13.34 -0.27 -2.49
C TRP A 65 14.49 -0.73 -1.60
N LEU A 66 14.18 -1.28 -0.43
CA LEU A 66 15.20 -1.83 0.47
C LEU A 66 15.99 -2.94 -0.22
N TRP A 67 15.31 -3.82 -0.94
CA TRP A 67 15.93 -4.89 -1.74
C TRP A 67 16.87 -4.34 -2.82
N ARG A 68 16.47 -3.29 -3.54
CA ARG A 68 17.34 -2.61 -4.52
C ARG A 68 18.57 -1.99 -3.89
N ILE A 69 18.43 -1.40 -2.71
CA ILE A 69 19.55 -0.82 -1.95
C ILE A 69 20.51 -1.92 -1.49
N ALA A 70 19.99 -3.06 -1.02
CA ALA A 70 20.77 -4.20 -0.59
C ALA A 70 21.55 -4.84 -1.74
N ASN A 71 20.91 -5.03 -2.89
CA ASN A 71 21.54 -5.67 -4.06
C ASN A 71 22.50 -4.76 -4.83
N GLY A 72 22.56 -3.46 -4.55
CA GLY A 72 23.41 -2.55 -5.31
C GLY A 72 22.82 -2.08 -6.64
N ASP A 73 21.56 -2.43 -6.95
CA ASP A 73 20.86 -2.18 -8.23
C ASP A 73 20.33 -0.74 -8.35
N GLY A 74 21.17 0.25 -8.08
CA GLY A 74 20.76 1.65 -8.09
C GLY A 74 21.78 2.64 -8.65
N GLY A 75 22.86 2.18 -9.28
CA GLY A 75 23.82 3.06 -9.97
C GLY A 75 24.21 4.29 -9.13
N LEU A 76 24.20 5.48 -9.76
CA LEU A 76 24.70 6.71 -9.16
C LEU A 76 23.82 7.26 -8.01
N TRP A 77 22.48 7.08 -8.07
CA TRP A 77 21.59 7.55 -7.00
C TRP A 77 21.78 6.75 -5.70
N LEU A 78 22.08 5.45 -5.82
CA LEU A 78 22.38 4.60 -4.68
C LEU A 78 23.68 5.00 -4.00
N THR A 79 24.72 5.35 -4.78
CA THR A 79 25.99 5.86 -4.24
C THR A 79 25.79 7.16 -3.46
N ILE A 80 24.99 8.10 -4.00
CA ILE A 80 24.65 9.35 -3.31
C ILE A 80 23.94 9.06 -1.98
N ILE A 81 22.94 8.18 -1.98
CA ILE A 81 22.19 7.84 -0.76
C ILE A 81 23.07 7.11 0.25
N ARG A 82 23.93 6.18 -0.21
CA ARG A 82 24.87 5.46 0.66
C ARG A 82 25.83 6.44 1.35
N ASN A 83 26.43 7.34 0.60
CA ASN A 83 27.39 8.31 1.15
C ASN A 83 26.71 9.34 2.07
N LYS A 84 25.46 9.73 1.79
CA LYS A 84 24.76 10.74 2.60
C LYS A 84 24.12 10.19 3.87
N TYR A 85 23.59 8.96 3.83
CA TYR A 85 22.74 8.42 4.90
C TYR A 85 23.22 7.09 5.50
N LEU A 86 24.08 6.33 4.81
CA LEU A 86 24.53 5.00 5.26
C LEU A 86 26.02 4.95 5.62
N GLN A 87 26.79 5.99 5.30
CA GLN A 87 28.11 6.21 5.90
C GLN A 87 27.89 6.81 7.29
N GLY A 88 27.91 5.93 8.30
CA GLY A 88 28.07 6.33 9.68
C GLY A 88 29.47 6.94 9.89
N HIS A 89 29.54 7.98 10.71
CA HIS A 89 30.77 8.37 11.39
C HIS A 89 31.28 7.25 12.29
#